data_AF-A0A6P7YQ22-F1
#
_entry.id   AF-A0A6P7YQ22-F1
#
_cell.length_a   1.000
_cell.length_b   1.000
_cell.length_c   1.000
_cell.angle_alpha   90.00
_cell.angle_beta   90.00
_cell.angle_gamma   90.00
#
_symmetry.space_group_name_H-M   'P 1'
#
loop_
_entity.id
_entity.type
_entity.pdbx_description
1 polymer ?
#
loop_
_entity_poly.entity_id
_entity_poly.type
_entity_poly.pdbx_seq_one_letter_code
_entity_poly.pdbx_strand_id
1 'polypeptide(L)'
;MARESTAQGQGSKSLWEQICKEYEEELLTSPKVVQPVSRFAGRIPQVKETDELHPEQSWLSDSNIPSENVVLPDRNTCYPREYLEAYIFPFLLPALAEMLHEAEREKCFERKRTKFIACDFLTEWLYNFNPKRKNEAFVDFPNIPFVTDRLKEHPRPPIPLSLVITEEEAALIIQSFWRGYRVRCSKEIQELRQWQKQLREVKHINLKVLKFWDTQEAKVRRKYKKQSSKSSASRPSSIVLPANPQNQF
;
A
#
# COMPACT_ATOMS: atom_id res chain seq x y z
N MET A 1 57.12 43.39 18.61
CA MET A 1 57.05 42.80 17.25
C MET A 1 57.17 41.29 17.43
N ALA A 2 56.08 40.56 17.67
CA ALA A 2 55.14 40.03 16.67
C ALA A 2 55.78 39.02 15.70
N ARG A 3 55.51 37.73 15.88
CA ARG A 3 54.84 36.84 14.91
C ARG A 3 54.83 35.38 15.41
N GLU A 4 53.71 34.98 16.00
CA GLU A 4 53.28 33.58 16.02
C GLU A 4 52.89 33.17 14.59
N SER A 5 53.35 32.01 14.14
CA SER A 5 52.90 31.37 12.91
C SER A 5 52.22 30.05 13.28
N THR A 6 50.89 30.08 13.35
CA THR A 6 50.03 28.91 13.46
C THR A 6 49.80 28.35 12.05
N ALA A 7 50.45 27.22 11.73
CA ALA A 7 50.12 26.44 10.54
C ALA A 7 48.92 25.53 10.86
N GLN A 8 47.75 25.89 10.33
CA GLN A 8 46.53 25.08 10.40
C GLN A 8 46.68 23.84 9.50
N GLY A 9 46.60 22.66 10.11
CA GLY A 9 46.48 21.39 9.41
C GLY A 9 45.11 21.29 8.72
N GLN A 10 45.12 21.06 7.42
CA GLN A 10 43.93 20.70 6.65
C GLN A 10 43.45 19.32 7.09
N GLY A 11 42.34 19.29 7.85
CA GLY A 11 41.64 18.05 8.19
C GLY A 11 41.00 17.46 6.94
N SER A 12 41.38 16.23 6.60
CA SER A 12 40.71 15.41 5.59
C SER A 12 39.23 15.25 5.95
N LYS A 13 38.33 15.74 5.09
CA LYS A 13 36.87 15.62 5.28
C LYS A 13 36.48 14.15 5.42
N SER A 14 35.57 13.88 6.35
CA SER A 14 35.02 12.53 6.54
C SER A 14 34.25 12.09 5.30
N LEU A 15 34.23 10.80 4.98
CA LEU A 15 33.40 10.21 3.92
C LEU A 15 31.94 10.66 4.04
N TRP A 16 31.45 10.84 5.27
CA TRP A 16 30.10 11.35 5.54
C TRP A 16 29.91 12.82 5.19
N GLU A 17 30.93 13.66 5.34
CA GLU A 17 30.86 15.06 4.92
C GLU A 17 30.90 15.20 3.40
N GLN A 18 31.55 14.27 2.72
CA GLN A 18 31.53 14.17 1.25
C GLN A 18 30.12 13.81 0.76
N ILE A 19 29.51 12.77 1.33
CA ILE A 19 28.14 12.34 0.98
C ILE A 19 27.12 13.47 1.23
N CYS A 20 27.23 14.19 2.36
CA CYS A 20 26.34 15.32 2.64
C CYS A 20 26.52 16.46 1.63
N LYS A 21 27.76 16.76 1.23
CA LYS A 21 28.05 17.81 0.25
C LYS A 21 27.57 17.45 -1.15
N GLU A 22 27.75 16.20 -1.56
CA GLU A 22 27.23 15.68 -2.83
C GLU A 22 25.69 15.78 -2.88
N TYR A 23 25.01 15.38 -1.80
CA TYR A 23 23.55 15.48 -1.71
C TYR A 23 23.03 16.93 -1.76
N GLU A 24 23.72 17.86 -1.10
CA GLU A 24 23.37 19.29 -1.13
C GLU A 24 23.61 19.92 -2.52
N GLU A 25 24.60 19.44 -3.27
CA GLU A 25 24.87 19.88 -4.64
C GLU A 25 23.86 19.33 -5.65
N GLU A 26 23.34 18.11 -5.44
CA GLU A 26 22.29 17.53 -6.28
C GLU A 26 20.93 18.25 -6.14
N LEU A 27 20.62 18.79 -4.95
CA LEU A 27 19.36 19.55 -4.71
C LEU A 27 19.26 20.87 -5.50
N LEU A 28 20.36 21.42 -6.00
CA LEU A 28 20.38 22.64 -6.81
C LEU A 28 19.95 22.39 -8.26
N THR A 29 19.79 21.14 -8.68
CA THR A 29 19.34 20.79 -10.02
C THR A 29 17.83 20.53 -9.96
N SER A 30 17.04 21.52 -10.40
CA SER A 30 15.58 21.43 -10.39
C SER A 30 15.08 20.18 -11.16
N PRO A 31 14.14 19.39 -10.61
CA PRO A 31 13.59 18.26 -11.34
C PRO A 31 12.76 18.77 -12.52
N LYS A 32 13.12 18.33 -13.73
CA LYS A 32 12.31 18.55 -14.92
C LYS A 32 10.96 17.86 -14.73
N VAL A 33 9.89 18.64 -14.79
CA VAL A 33 8.51 18.14 -14.78
C VAL A 33 8.31 17.29 -16.03
N VAL A 34 8.25 15.97 -15.85
CA VAL A 34 7.87 15.04 -16.92
C VAL A 34 6.35 14.96 -16.92
N GLN A 35 5.72 15.40 -18.01
CA GLN A 35 4.29 15.21 -18.22
C GLN A 35 3.96 13.71 -18.33
N PRO A 36 2.75 13.27 -17.94
CA PRO A 36 2.35 11.88 -18.05
C PRO A 36 2.23 11.52 -19.53
N VAL A 37 3.29 10.94 -20.07
CA VAL A 37 3.28 10.24 -21.35
C VAL A 37 2.73 8.84 -21.07
N SER A 38 1.86 8.31 -21.93
CA SER A 38 1.36 6.93 -21.83
C SER A 38 2.50 5.98 -21.44
N ARG A 39 2.28 5.06 -20.48
CA ARG A 39 3.27 4.05 -20.09
C ARG A 39 3.69 3.17 -21.28
N PHE A 40 2.89 3.16 -22.34
CA PHE A 40 3.13 2.49 -23.62
C PHE A 40 3.63 3.41 -24.74
N ALA A 41 3.88 4.70 -24.47
CA ALA A 41 4.34 5.63 -25.50
C ALA A 41 5.72 5.23 -26.02
N GLY A 42 5.83 5.12 -27.34
CA GLY A 42 7.00 4.56 -28.03
C GLY A 42 6.90 3.05 -28.28
N ARG A 43 5.85 2.38 -27.82
CA ARG A 43 5.61 0.93 -28.00
C ARG A 43 4.57 0.62 -29.09
N ILE A 44 4.51 1.47 -30.13
CA ILE A 44 3.69 1.28 -31.33
C ILE A 44 4.58 0.69 -32.42
N PRO A 45 4.33 -0.54 -32.94
CA PRO A 45 4.75 -0.86 -34.29
C PRO A 45 4.03 0.12 -35.21
N GLN A 46 4.80 0.99 -35.89
CA GLN A 46 4.29 1.90 -36.92
C GLN A 46 3.59 1.05 -37.99
N VAL A 47 2.26 0.92 -37.89
CA VAL A 47 1.43 0.42 -38.97
C VAL A 47 1.46 1.54 -40.01
N LYS A 48 2.34 1.40 -41.00
CA LYS A 48 2.29 2.24 -42.19
C LYS A 48 0.95 2.01 -42.85
N GLU A 49 0.24 3.11 -43.00
CA GLU A 49 -1.03 3.24 -43.70
C GLU A 49 -0.83 2.81 -45.16
N THR A 50 -1.27 1.60 -45.48
CA THR A 50 -1.61 1.18 -46.84
C THR A 50 -2.92 0.43 -46.75
N ASP A 51 -3.96 1.01 -47.35
CA ASP A 51 -5.21 0.34 -47.69
C ASP A 51 -4.89 -1.01 -48.35
N GLU A 52 -5.21 -2.11 -47.67
CA GLU A 52 -5.75 -3.36 -48.22
C GLU A 52 -5.79 -4.46 -47.14
N LEU A 53 -6.75 -5.36 -47.30
CA LEU A 53 -7.17 -6.38 -46.35
C LEU A 53 -6.04 -7.38 -45.98
N HIS A 54 -5.56 -7.35 -44.73
CA HIS A 54 -5.26 -8.49 -43.84
C HIS A 54 -4.29 -8.04 -42.72
N PRO A 55 -4.45 -8.46 -41.45
CA PRO A 55 -3.44 -8.20 -40.43
C PRO A 55 -2.29 -9.21 -40.56
N GLU A 56 -1.20 -8.79 -41.19
CA GLU A 56 0.05 -9.55 -41.29
C GLU A 56 0.77 -9.59 -39.93
N GLN A 57 1.04 -10.81 -39.44
CA GLN A 57 1.68 -11.11 -38.17
C GLN A 57 3.20 -10.97 -38.29
N SER A 58 3.76 -9.82 -37.93
CA SER A 58 5.22 -9.57 -38.04
C SER A 58 6.06 -10.11 -36.86
N TRP A 59 5.59 -11.13 -36.12
CA TRP A 59 6.34 -11.76 -35.01
C TRP A 59 6.62 -13.26 -35.20
N LEU A 60 6.34 -13.82 -36.38
CA LEU A 60 6.68 -15.19 -36.76
C LEU A 60 7.80 -15.18 -37.81
N SER A 61 8.98 -14.65 -37.48
CA SER A 61 10.09 -14.60 -38.45
C SER A 61 11.14 -15.71 -38.29
N ASP A 62 10.99 -16.63 -37.34
CA ASP A 62 11.94 -17.75 -37.17
C ASP A 62 11.35 -19.15 -37.46
N SER A 63 10.16 -19.23 -38.06
CA SER A 63 9.59 -20.50 -38.53
C SER A 63 9.12 -20.37 -39.97
N ASN A 64 9.83 -21.04 -40.88
CA ASN A 64 9.40 -21.29 -42.27
C ASN A 64 7.98 -21.91 -42.30
N ILE A 65 6.92 -21.09 -42.35
CA ILE A 65 5.55 -21.55 -42.60
C ILE A 65 5.01 -20.77 -43.81
N PRO A 66 4.57 -21.44 -44.89
CA PRO A 66 3.99 -20.78 -46.05
C PRO A 66 2.71 -20.03 -45.69
N SER A 67 2.57 -18.82 -46.25
CA SER A 67 1.38 -17.98 -46.15
C SER A 67 0.22 -18.64 -46.91
N GLU A 68 -0.58 -19.43 -46.20
CA GLU A 68 -1.82 -20.01 -46.70
C GLU A 68 -2.97 -19.35 -45.94
N ASN A 69 -4.01 -18.91 -46.67
CA ASN A 69 -5.19 -18.26 -46.12
C ASN A 69 -5.79 -19.09 -44.96
N VAL A 70 -5.46 -18.74 -43.71
CA VAL A 70 -5.92 -19.48 -42.54
C VAL A 70 -7.42 -19.22 -42.38
N VAL A 71 -8.23 -20.16 -42.84
CA VAL A 71 -9.67 -20.18 -42.57
C VAL A 71 -9.86 -20.31 -41.06
N LEU A 72 -10.44 -19.28 -40.44
CA LEU A 72 -10.72 -19.31 -39.01
C LEU A 72 -11.76 -20.40 -38.71
N PRO A 73 -11.49 -21.28 -37.73
CA PRO A 73 -12.41 -22.37 -37.38
C PRO A 73 -13.68 -21.80 -36.75
N ASP A 74 -14.85 -22.39 -37.03
CA ASP A 74 -16.11 -21.82 -36.51
C ASP A 74 -16.13 -21.77 -34.98
N ARG A 75 -16.45 -20.59 -34.45
CA ARG A 75 -16.35 -20.26 -33.03
C ARG A 75 -17.16 -21.18 -32.12
N ASN A 76 -18.29 -21.68 -32.58
CA ASN A 76 -19.23 -22.45 -31.76
C ASN A 76 -19.09 -23.96 -31.94
N THR A 77 -18.34 -24.40 -32.94
CA THR A 77 -18.23 -25.82 -33.31
C THR A 77 -16.80 -26.34 -33.33
N CYS A 78 -15.79 -25.48 -33.27
CA CYS A 78 -14.39 -25.88 -33.20
C CYS A 78 -14.00 -26.53 -31.87
N TYR A 79 -12.89 -27.25 -31.87
CA TYR A 79 -12.36 -27.84 -30.65
C TYR A 79 -11.80 -26.75 -29.72
N PRO A 80 -11.86 -26.93 -28.39
CA PRO A 80 -11.37 -25.93 -27.43
C PRO A 80 -9.93 -25.47 -27.68
N ARG A 81 -9.06 -26.38 -28.15
CA ARG A 81 -7.67 -26.08 -28.50
C ARG A 81 -7.58 -25.10 -29.67
N GLU A 82 -8.31 -25.38 -30.75
CA GLU A 82 -8.38 -24.52 -31.94
C GLU A 82 -8.98 -23.16 -31.59
N TYR A 83 -9.99 -23.14 -30.72
CA TYR A 83 -10.56 -21.88 -30.23
C TYR A 83 -9.53 -21.01 -29.51
N LEU A 84 -8.75 -21.59 -28.60
CA LEU A 84 -7.71 -20.87 -27.88
C LEU A 84 -6.62 -20.35 -28.82
N GLU A 85 -6.13 -21.19 -29.74
CA GLU A 85 -5.08 -20.85 -30.69
C GLU A 85 -5.52 -19.76 -31.69
N ALA A 86 -6.76 -19.82 -32.18
CA ALA A 86 -7.26 -18.88 -33.18
C ALA A 86 -7.78 -17.57 -32.57
N TYR A 87 -8.43 -17.60 -31.41
CA TYR A 87 -9.18 -16.44 -30.89
C TYR A 87 -8.60 -15.80 -29.63
N ILE A 88 -7.88 -16.55 -28.79
CA ILE A 88 -7.43 -16.07 -27.49
C ILE A 88 -5.93 -15.77 -27.50
N PHE A 89 -5.11 -16.73 -27.89
CA PHE A 89 -3.65 -16.63 -27.88
C PHE A 89 -3.06 -15.49 -28.72
N PRO A 90 -3.60 -15.12 -29.89
CA PRO A 90 -3.07 -14.00 -30.67
C PRO A 90 -3.09 -12.67 -29.92
N PHE A 91 -3.98 -12.52 -28.94
CA PHE A 91 -4.07 -11.33 -28.09
C PHE A 91 -3.43 -11.55 -26.72
N LEU A 92 -3.62 -12.74 -26.15
CA LEU A 92 -3.17 -13.05 -24.80
C LEU A 92 -1.65 -13.25 -24.71
N LEU A 93 -1.03 -13.93 -25.69
CA LEU A 93 0.42 -14.19 -25.65
C LEU A 93 1.24 -12.90 -25.73
N PRO A 94 0.95 -11.94 -26.63
CA PRO A 94 1.61 -10.64 -26.61
C PRO A 94 1.37 -9.89 -25.29
N ALA A 95 0.15 -9.90 -24.76
CA ALA A 95 -0.17 -9.26 -23.48
C ALA A 95 0.67 -9.83 -22.32
N LEU A 96 0.84 -11.16 -22.28
CA LEU A 96 1.64 -11.84 -21.27
C LEU A 96 3.13 -11.53 -21.42
N ALA A 97 3.65 -11.48 -22.65
CA ALA A 97 5.04 -11.09 -22.89
C ALA A 97 5.30 -9.65 -22.42
N GLU A 98 4.41 -8.73 -22.77
CA GLU A 98 4.45 -7.33 -22.33
C GLU A 98 4.37 -7.18 -20.81
N MET A 99 3.51 -7.99 -20.16
CA MET A 99 3.39 -8.05 -18.72
C MET A 99 4.69 -8.53 -18.05
N LEU A 100 5.39 -9.50 -18.64
CA LEU A 100 6.67 -9.98 -18.11
C LEU A 100 7.77 -8.91 -18.21
N HIS A 101 7.84 -8.17 -19.31
CA HIS A 101 8.75 -7.03 -19.44
C HIS A 101 8.45 -5.92 -18.43
N GLU A 102 7.17 -5.64 -18.18
CA GLU A 102 6.77 -4.67 -17.16
C GLU A 102 7.13 -5.16 -15.75
N ALA A 103 6.91 -6.46 -15.48
CA ALA A 103 7.27 -7.08 -14.21
C ALA A 103 8.79 -7.01 -13.95
N GLU A 104 9.61 -7.19 -14.99
CA GLU A 104 11.06 -7.01 -14.93
C GLU A 104 11.42 -5.56 -14.57
N ARG A 105 10.83 -4.58 -15.24
CA ARG A 105 11.07 -3.14 -14.98
C ARG A 105 10.70 -2.74 -13.55
N GLU A 106 9.62 -3.29 -13.02
CA GLU A 106 9.18 -3.09 -11.64
C GLU A 106 9.96 -3.96 -10.62
N LYS A 107 11.01 -4.66 -11.06
CA LYS A 107 11.89 -5.53 -10.25
C LYS A 107 11.12 -6.63 -9.53
N CYS A 108 10.06 -7.16 -10.13
CA CYS A 108 9.23 -8.20 -9.54
C CYS A 108 9.96 -9.54 -9.38
N PHE A 109 10.96 -9.81 -10.22
CA PHE A 109 11.76 -11.03 -10.13
C PHE A 109 12.87 -10.94 -9.06
N GLU A 110 13.22 -9.72 -8.63
CA GLU A 110 14.23 -9.48 -7.60
C GLU A 110 13.59 -9.30 -6.21
N ARG A 111 12.43 -8.64 -6.14
CA ARG A 111 11.77 -8.23 -4.90
C ARG A 111 10.66 -9.19 -4.50
N LYS A 112 10.68 -9.64 -3.24
CA LYS A 112 9.63 -10.51 -2.66
C LYS A 112 8.23 -9.86 -2.63
N ARG A 113 8.16 -8.53 -2.59
CA ARG A 113 6.89 -7.78 -2.56
C ARG A 113 7.01 -6.59 -3.52
N THR A 114 5.98 -6.40 -4.35
CA THR A 114 5.90 -5.30 -5.30
C THR A 114 4.52 -4.65 -5.28
N LYS A 115 4.44 -3.43 -5.81
CA LYS A 115 3.17 -2.73 -6.06
C LYS A 115 2.49 -3.19 -7.36
N PHE A 116 3.25 -3.86 -8.24
CA PHE A 116 2.78 -4.29 -9.55
C PHE A 116 1.75 -5.43 -9.41
N ILE A 117 0.61 -5.27 -10.07
CA ILE A 117 -0.46 -6.27 -10.10
C ILE A 117 -0.61 -6.74 -11.55
N ALA A 118 -0.15 -7.97 -11.81
CA ALA A 118 -0.16 -8.59 -13.14
C ALA A 118 -1.55 -8.60 -13.80
N CYS A 119 -2.59 -8.96 -13.04
CA CYS A 119 -3.96 -8.99 -13.54
C CYS A 119 -4.48 -7.59 -13.91
N ASP A 120 -4.09 -6.55 -13.17
CA ASP A 120 -4.50 -5.17 -13.47
C ASP A 120 -3.85 -4.71 -14.77
N PHE A 121 -2.56 -5.00 -14.93
CA PHE A 121 -1.83 -4.72 -16.17
C PHE A 121 -2.46 -5.44 -17.37
N LEU A 122 -2.73 -6.75 -17.26
CA LEU A 122 -3.35 -7.50 -18.36
C LEU A 122 -4.74 -6.97 -18.70
N THR A 123 -5.51 -6.57 -17.70
CA THR A 123 -6.84 -5.98 -17.91
C THR A 123 -6.73 -4.67 -18.68
N GLU A 124 -5.81 -3.79 -18.28
CA GLU A 124 -5.54 -2.52 -18.97
C GLU A 124 -5.05 -2.74 -20.41
N TRP A 125 -4.11 -3.66 -20.59
CA TRP A 125 -3.53 -3.97 -21.88
C TRP A 125 -4.61 -4.52 -22.82
N LEU A 126 -5.31 -5.59 -22.42
CA LEU A 126 -6.33 -6.21 -23.27
C LEU A 126 -7.50 -5.27 -23.57
N TYR A 127 -7.83 -4.36 -22.63
CA TYR A 127 -8.89 -3.38 -22.84
C TYR A 127 -8.48 -2.30 -23.86
N ASN A 128 -7.25 -1.79 -23.81
CA ASN A 128 -6.80 -0.74 -24.72
C ASN A 128 -6.37 -1.28 -26.09
N PHE A 129 -5.81 -2.49 -26.15
CA PHE A 129 -5.44 -3.16 -27.40
C PHE A 129 -6.60 -3.93 -28.06
N ASN A 130 -7.83 -3.74 -27.56
CA ASN A 130 -9.00 -4.35 -28.17
C ASN A 130 -9.23 -3.77 -29.58
N PRO A 131 -9.31 -4.61 -30.64
CA PRO A 131 -9.55 -4.13 -32.01
C PRO A 131 -10.83 -3.28 -32.17
N LYS A 132 -11.80 -3.42 -31.27
CA LYS A 132 -13.03 -2.62 -31.26
C LYS A 132 -12.81 -1.17 -30.80
N ARG A 133 -11.66 -0.85 -30.19
CA ARG A 133 -11.33 0.45 -29.58
C ARG A 133 -10.19 1.19 -30.28
N LYS A 134 -9.82 0.81 -31.51
CA LYS A 134 -8.65 1.36 -32.24
C LYS A 134 -8.59 2.90 -32.32
N ASN A 135 -9.75 3.58 -32.30
CA ASN A 135 -9.84 5.04 -32.42
C ASN A 135 -10.15 5.74 -31.09
N GLU A 136 -10.16 5.00 -29.98
CA GLU A 136 -10.41 5.56 -28.65
C GLU A 136 -9.09 5.93 -27.96
N ALA A 137 -9.16 6.91 -27.07
CA ALA A 137 -8.04 7.26 -26.23
C ALA A 137 -7.68 6.11 -25.26
N PHE A 138 -6.41 6.07 -24.89
CA PHE A 138 -5.93 5.17 -23.85
C PHE A 138 -6.63 5.45 -22.52
N VAL A 139 -7.05 4.39 -21.84
CA VAL A 139 -7.74 4.46 -20.54
C VAL A 139 -6.91 3.71 -19.51
N ASP A 140 -6.47 4.42 -18.47
CA ASP A 140 -5.80 3.81 -17.32
C ASP A 140 -6.74 2.81 -16.63
N PHE A 141 -6.17 1.75 -16.07
CA PHE A 141 -6.87 0.69 -15.39
C PHE A 141 -8.02 1.11 -14.44
N PRO A 142 -7.83 2.03 -13.47
CA PRO A 142 -8.91 2.40 -12.54
C PRO A 142 -10.06 3.17 -13.22
N ASN A 143 -9.87 3.65 -14.45
CA ASN A 143 -10.85 4.42 -15.20
C ASN A 143 -11.63 3.55 -16.21
N ILE A 144 -11.29 2.26 -16.35
CA ILE A 144 -12.01 1.33 -17.22
C ILE A 144 -13.42 1.11 -16.66
N PRO A 145 -14.51 1.28 -17.44
CA PRO A 145 -15.88 1.33 -16.91
C PRO A 145 -16.25 0.15 -15.99
N PHE A 146 -16.05 -1.08 -16.47
CA PHE A 146 -16.39 -2.28 -15.69
C PHE A 146 -15.45 -2.48 -14.47
N VAL A 147 -14.23 -1.94 -14.52
CA VAL A 147 -13.29 -1.99 -13.39
C VAL A 147 -13.74 -1.00 -12.33
N THR A 148 -14.10 0.21 -12.72
CA THR A 148 -14.64 1.25 -11.83
C THR A 148 -15.85 0.75 -11.06
N ASP A 149 -16.83 0.17 -11.76
CA ASP A 149 -18.03 -0.38 -11.14
C ASP A 149 -17.68 -1.49 -10.15
N ARG A 150 -16.78 -2.40 -10.56
CA ARG A 150 -16.34 -3.50 -9.70
C ARG A 150 -15.61 -3.02 -8.44
N LEU A 151 -14.78 -1.98 -8.55
CA LEU A 151 -14.04 -1.43 -7.42
C LEU A 151 -14.91 -0.60 -6.47
N LYS A 152 -16.01 -0.05 -6.97
CA LYS A 152 -17.01 0.62 -6.13
C LYS A 152 -17.73 -0.39 -5.23
N GLU A 153 -18.11 -1.54 -5.77
CA GLU A 153 -18.75 -2.62 -5.00
C GLU A 153 -17.76 -3.37 -4.11
N HIS A 154 -16.52 -3.51 -4.57
CA HIS A 154 -15.46 -4.25 -3.88
C HIS A 154 -14.18 -3.42 -3.77
N PRO A 155 -14.13 -2.46 -2.81
CA PRO A 155 -12.96 -1.61 -2.65
C PRO A 155 -11.75 -2.45 -2.23
N ARG A 156 -10.61 -2.18 -2.87
CA ARG A 156 -9.35 -2.84 -2.54
C ARG A 156 -8.77 -2.31 -1.22
N PRO A 157 -8.11 -3.16 -0.42
CA PRO A 157 -7.31 -2.69 0.70
C PRO A 157 -6.23 -1.71 0.23
N PRO A 158 -5.89 -0.68 1.03
CA PRO A 158 -4.84 0.25 0.68
C PRO A 158 -3.49 -0.47 0.57
N ILE A 159 -2.72 -0.12 -0.48
CA ILE A 159 -1.38 -0.67 -0.66
C ILE A 159 -0.47 -0.16 0.46
N PRO A 160 0.33 -1.03 1.11
CA PRO A 160 1.27 -0.61 2.14
C PRO A 160 2.19 0.51 1.67
N LEU A 161 2.37 1.54 2.51
CA LEU A 161 3.17 2.73 2.16
C LEU A 161 4.56 2.38 1.65
N SER A 162 5.21 1.37 2.25
CA SER A 162 6.55 0.89 1.87
C SER A 162 6.67 0.38 0.44
N LEU A 163 5.55 0.07 -0.23
CA LEU A 163 5.51 -0.37 -1.63
C LEU A 163 5.18 0.77 -2.59
N VAL A 164 4.60 1.87 -2.08
CA VAL A 164 4.11 2.99 -2.89
C VAL A 164 5.16 4.10 -2.97
N ILE A 165 5.85 4.38 -1.87
CA ILE A 165 6.85 5.46 -1.79
C ILE A 165 8.07 5.16 -2.65
N THR A 166 8.66 6.22 -3.20
CA THR A 166 9.92 6.11 -3.92
C THR A 166 11.09 5.95 -2.97
N GLU A 167 12.26 5.60 -3.51
CA GLU A 167 13.46 5.44 -2.69
C GLU A 167 13.91 6.78 -2.09
N GLU A 168 13.74 7.87 -2.85
CA GLU A 168 14.06 9.24 -2.44
C GLU A 168 13.12 9.70 -1.31
N GLU A 169 11.81 9.46 -1.45
CA GLU A 169 10.83 9.76 -0.40
C GLU A 169 11.11 8.96 0.87
N ALA A 170 11.40 7.66 0.71
CA ALA A 170 11.77 6.80 1.83
C ALA A 170 13.04 7.32 2.53
N ALA A 171 14.06 7.73 1.77
CA ALA A 171 15.29 8.31 2.30
C ALA A 171 15.00 9.58 3.10
N LEU A 172 14.21 10.52 2.57
CA LEU A 172 13.81 11.74 3.27
C LEU A 172 13.10 11.44 4.59
N ILE A 173 12.16 10.48 4.58
CA ILE A 173 11.45 10.04 5.79
C ILE A 173 12.47 9.51 6.79
N ILE A 174 13.31 8.54 6.42
CA ILE A 174 14.29 7.91 7.31
C ILE A 174 15.26 8.97 7.88
N GLN A 175 15.80 9.84 7.04
CA GLN A 175 16.73 10.90 7.45
C GLN A 175 16.08 11.89 8.41
N SER A 176 14.84 12.31 8.17
CA SER A 176 14.12 13.22 9.07
C SER A 176 13.88 12.59 10.44
N PHE A 177 13.50 11.31 10.48
CA PHE A 177 13.35 10.54 11.72
C PHE A 177 14.68 10.39 12.47
N TRP A 178 15.78 10.14 11.75
CA TRP A 178 17.12 10.04 12.33
C TRP A 178 17.59 11.36 12.93
N ARG A 179 17.46 12.47 12.20
CA ARG A 179 17.78 13.82 12.71
C ARG A 179 16.98 14.12 13.98
N GLY A 180 15.68 13.82 13.96
CA GLY A 180 14.82 13.95 15.14
C GLY A 180 15.19 13.00 16.29
N TYR A 181 15.67 11.80 16.00
CA TYR A 181 16.20 10.87 17.01
C TYR A 181 17.48 11.42 17.64
N ARG A 182 18.44 11.92 16.85
CA ARG A 182 19.68 12.50 17.35
C ARG A 182 19.43 13.67 18.30
N VAL A 183 18.52 14.57 17.95
CA VAL A 183 18.12 15.67 18.85
C VAL A 183 17.54 15.13 20.16
N ARG A 184 16.75 14.05 20.10
CA ARG A 184 16.20 13.37 21.29
C ARG A 184 17.24 12.65 22.13
N CYS A 185 18.40 12.31 21.60
CA CYS A 185 19.48 11.74 22.38
C CYS A 185 20.22 12.81 23.20
N SER A 186 20.09 14.10 22.87
CA SER A 186 20.70 15.18 23.66
C SER A 186 20.16 15.17 25.09
N LYS A 187 21.08 15.29 26.06
CA LYS A 187 20.75 15.24 27.50
C LYS A 187 19.77 16.34 27.90
N GLU A 188 20.01 17.57 27.45
CA GLU A 188 19.14 18.72 27.70
C GLU A 188 17.71 18.49 27.19
N ILE A 189 17.60 17.90 25.99
CA ILE A 189 16.30 17.58 25.39
C ILE A 189 15.60 16.43 26.14
N GLN A 190 16.35 15.45 26.64
CA GLN A 190 15.80 14.38 27.49
C GLN A 190 15.29 14.94 28.82
N GLU A 191 16.07 15.81 29.48
CA GLU A 191 15.66 16.48 30.72
C GLU A 191 14.38 17.30 30.50
N LEU A 192 14.32 18.10 29.43
CA LEU A 192 13.12 18.83 29.05
C LEU A 192 11.91 17.90 28.83
N ARG A 193 12.10 16.76 28.15
CA ARG A 193 11.03 15.77 27.92
C ARG A 193 10.54 15.15 29.22
N GLN A 194 11.44 14.84 30.15
CA GLN A 194 11.09 14.32 31.47
C GLN A 194 10.32 15.37 32.27
N TRP A 195 10.78 16.61 32.29
CA TRP A 195 10.09 17.73 32.94
C TRP A 195 8.68 17.95 32.35
N GLN A 196 8.54 17.98 31.03
CA GLN A 196 7.23 18.08 30.37
C GLN A 196 6.31 16.89 30.68
N LYS A 197 6.87 15.67 30.84
CA LYS A 197 6.11 14.50 31.27
C LYS A 197 5.60 14.67 32.70
N GLN A 198 6.44 15.11 33.62
CA GLN A 198 6.05 15.41 35.01
C GLN A 198 4.94 16.45 35.05
N LEU A 199 5.04 17.54 34.28
CA LEU A 199 3.98 18.55 34.21
C LEU A 199 2.63 17.98 33.76
N ARG A 200 2.61 17.11 32.73
CA ARG A 200 1.36 16.46 32.28
C ARG A 200 0.78 15.54 33.37
N GLU A 201 1.63 14.86 34.12
CA GLU A 201 1.21 13.99 35.21
C GLU A 201 0.63 14.80 36.38
N VAL A 202 1.25 15.91 36.73
CA VAL A 202 0.79 16.83 37.79
C VAL A 202 -0.50 17.53 37.38
N LYS A 203 -0.62 17.99 36.12
CA LYS A 203 -1.80 18.71 35.62
C LYS A 203 -3.10 17.88 35.71
N HIS A 204 -3.01 16.56 35.60
CA HIS A 204 -4.16 15.66 35.67
C HIS A 204 -4.20 14.83 36.96
N ILE A 205 -3.50 15.24 38.01
CA ILE A 205 -3.41 14.47 39.26
C ILE A 205 -4.79 14.29 39.90
N ASN A 206 -5.60 15.36 39.97
CA ASN A 206 -6.93 15.31 40.56
C ASN A 206 -7.86 14.34 39.80
N LEU A 207 -7.82 14.37 38.45
CA LEU A 207 -8.58 13.46 37.60
C LEU A 207 -8.12 12.00 37.74
N LYS A 208 -6.81 11.76 37.89
CA LYS A 208 -6.27 10.41 38.14
C LYS A 208 -6.65 9.88 39.52
N VAL A 209 -6.59 10.73 40.55
CA VAL A 209 -6.98 10.39 41.92
C VAL A 209 -8.48 10.08 41.97
N LEU A 210 -9.31 10.87 41.30
CA LEU A 210 -10.76 10.62 41.20
C LEU A 210 -11.03 9.26 40.55
N LYS A 211 -10.46 9.00 39.37
CA LYS A 211 -10.58 7.70 38.67
C LYS A 211 -10.06 6.53 39.51
N PHE A 212 -9.00 6.74 40.29
CA PHE A 212 -8.46 5.72 41.19
C PHE A 212 -9.48 5.39 42.29
N TRP A 213 -10.05 6.39 42.96
CA TRP A 213 -11.07 6.20 43.99
C TRP A 213 -12.33 5.55 43.42
N ASP A 214 -12.84 6.01 42.27
CA ASP A 214 -13.97 5.38 41.57
C ASP A 214 -13.71 3.87 41.34
N THR A 215 -12.48 3.52 40.95
CA THR A 215 -12.07 2.13 40.73
C THR A 215 -12.02 1.34 42.03
N GLN A 216 -11.52 1.93 43.12
CA GLN A 216 -11.46 1.27 44.44
C GLN A 216 -12.86 1.07 45.01
N GLU A 217 -13.73 2.07 44.95
CA GLU A 217 -15.12 1.98 45.39
C GLU A 217 -15.88 0.92 44.61
N ALA A 218 -15.69 0.84 43.28
CA ALA A 218 -16.29 -0.22 42.47
C ALA A 218 -15.77 -1.62 42.83
N LYS A 219 -14.50 -1.77 43.25
CA LYS A 219 -13.96 -3.05 43.74
C LYS A 219 -14.57 -3.44 45.09
N VAL A 220 -14.69 -2.49 46.01
CA VAL A 220 -15.33 -2.69 47.32
C VAL A 220 -16.79 -3.08 47.13
N ARG A 221 -17.54 -2.35 46.31
CA ARG A 221 -18.94 -2.64 45.97
C ARG A 221 -19.12 -4.04 45.36
N ARG A 222 -18.20 -4.48 44.49
CA ARG A 222 -18.18 -5.87 43.97
C ARG A 222 -17.92 -6.90 45.07
N LYS A 223 -17.00 -6.64 46.01
CA LYS A 223 -16.74 -7.53 47.16
C LYS A 223 -17.96 -7.66 48.07
N TYR A 224 -18.61 -6.54 48.42
CA TYR A 224 -19.84 -6.55 49.21
C TYR A 224 -20.97 -7.33 48.53
N LYS A 225 -21.18 -7.14 47.21
CA LYS A 225 -22.19 -7.90 46.45
C LYS A 225 -21.89 -9.42 46.45
N LYS A 226 -20.61 -9.79 46.43
CA LYS A 226 -20.15 -11.20 46.51
C LYS A 226 -20.28 -11.80 47.92
N GLN A 227 -20.26 -10.98 48.97
CA GLN A 227 -20.49 -11.42 50.36
C GLN A 227 -21.97 -11.50 50.71
N SER A 228 -22.78 -10.53 50.26
CA SER A 228 -24.25 -10.53 50.43
C SER A 228 -24.92 -11.73 49.75
N SER A 229 -24.44 -12.12 48.56
CA SER A 229 -24.92 -13.32 47.86
C SER A 229 -24.49 -14.64 48.53
N LYS A 230 -23.44 -14.62 49.37
CA LYS A 230 -23.04 -15.79 50.19
C LYS A 230 -23.82 -15.86 51.50
N SER A 231 -24.20 -14.74 52.12
CA SER A 231 -25.01 -14.73 53.34
C SER A 231 -26.49 -15.03 53.09
N SER A 232 -27.02 -14.74 51.90
CA SER A 232 -28.41 -15.09 51.52
C SER A 232 -28.60 -16.57 51.19
N ALA A 233 -27.52 -17.34 50.99
CA ALA A 233 -27.58 -18.78 50.71
C ALA A 233 -27.63 -19.67 51.97
N SER A 234 -27.61 -19.09 53.17
CA SER A 234 -27.56 -19.84 54.44
C SER A 234 -28.74 -19.59 55.39
N ARG A 235 -29.92 -19.23 54.86
CA ARG A 235 -31.17 -19.23 55.64
C ARG A 235 -31.97 -20.50 55.34
N PRO A 236 -32.10 -21.46 56.27
CA PRO A 236 -33.06 -22.55 56.10
C PRO A 236 -34.49 -22.02 56.29
N SER A 237 -35.32 -22.17 55.26
CA SER A 237 -36.77 -21.98 55.33
C SER A 237 -37.41 -23.21 55.96
N SER A 238 -37.94 -23.08 57.17
CA SER A 238 -39.07 -23.90 57.63
C SER A 238 -39.58 -23.44 58.99
N ILE A 239 -40.55 -22.52 59.02
CA ILE A 239 -41.65 -22.59 59.98
C ILE A 239 -42.93 -22.25 59.21
N VAL A 240 -43.71 -23.30 58.96
CA VAL A 240 -45.11 -23.24 58.54
C VAL A 240 -45.93 -22.85 59.76
N LEU A 241 -46.79 -21.84 59.65
CA LEU A 241 -47.93 -21.65 60.54
C LEU A 241 -49.22 -21.59 59.71
N PRO A 242 -50.27 -22.33 60.09
CA PRO A 242 -51.49 -22.50 59.30
C PRO A 242 -52.43 -21.29 59.36
N ALA A 243 -53.28 -21.19 58.34
CA ALA A 243 -54.29 -20.15 58.17
C ALA A 243 -55.35 -20.17 59.28
N ASN A 244 -55.70 -18.99 59.80
CA ASN A 244 -56.88 -18.79 60.62
C ASN A 244 -57.83 -17.81 59.91
N PRO A 245 -59.08 -18.21 59.58
CA PRO A 245 -60.02 -17.37 58.85
C PRO A 245 -61.02 -16.73 59.83
N GLN A 246 -60.90 -15.44 60.13
CA GLN A 246 -62.04 -14.69 60.68
C GLN A 246 -62.07 -13.22 60.24
N ASN A 247 -63.29 -12.86 59.81
CA ASN A 247 -63.94 -11.55 59.71
C ASN A 247 -63.77 -10.71 58.44
N GLN A 248 -64.83 -10.72 57.63
CA GLN A 248 -65.83 -9.63 57.74
C GLN A 248 -67.29 -10.18 57.77
N PHE A 249 -68.08 -9.53 58.64
CA PHE A 249 -69.53 -9.55 58.87
C PHE A 249 -70.12 -10.61 59.80
#